data_AF-V2UTS0-F1
#
_entry.id   AF-V2UTS0-F1
#
_cell.length_a   1.000
_cell.length_b   1.000
_cell.length_c   1.000
_cell.angle_alpha   90.00
_cell.angle_beta   90.00
_cell.angle_gamma   90.00
#
_symmetry.space_group_name_H-M   'P 1'
#
loop_
_entity.id
_entity.type
_entity.pdbx_description
1 polymer ?
#
loop_
_entity_poly.entity_id
_entity_poly.type
_entity_poly.pdbx_seq_one_letter_code
_entity_poly.pdbx_strand_id
1 'polypeptide(L)'
;MKKNQKIHILFSEKSNIAAVLRRGPTRWYHLMKWDLNTNEFIHGSWIKARIYEEKCDISFDGRYLLYSLHKGSLLGTDYTDSYTALSEIPSFTALALWPQGSTYLGGGRFLDKNLIGVYALPFMYPIHHSHKDVKGYELINLNWTIDRHKDENILLNADWSKQVSKNKQIAIFEYKIYIIENDKAVLFQDLTNLHPPK
;
A
#
# COMPACT_ATOMS: atom_id res chain seq x y z
N MET A 1 -9.12 -19.69 8.20
CA MET A 1 -9.72 -18.76 7.22
C MET A 1 -8.93 -17.46 7.23
N LYS A 2 -8.46 -16.97 6.08
CA LYS A 2 -7.78 -15.67 5.99
C LYS A 2 -8.85 -14.58 6.22
N LYS A 3 -8.69 -13.71 7.22
CA LYS A 3 -9.65 -12.62 7.46
C LYS A 3 -9.69 -11.72 6.22
N ASN A 4 -10.88 -11.26 5.86
CA ASN A 4 -11.08 -10.40 4.71
C ASN A 4 -10.71 -8.95 5.08
N GLN A 5 -9.42 -8.67 5.21
CA GLN A 5 -8.91 -7.37 5.57
C GLN A 5 -9.33 -6.32 4.52
N LYS A 6 -10.15 -5.36 4.97
CA LYS A 6 -10.69 -4.27 4.14
C LYS A 6 -9.82 -3.02 4.17
N ILE A 7 -8.96 -2.88 5.18
CA ILE A 7 -8.04 -1.76 5.34
C ILE A 7 -6.65 -2.31 5.61
N HIS A 8 -5.67 -1.87 4.81
CA HIS A 8 -4.27 -2.14 5.01
C HIS A 8 -3.52 -0.82 5.28
N ILE A 9 -2.60 -0.82 6.24
CA ILE A 9 -1.86 0.38 6.66
C ILE A 9 -0.37 0.11 6.55
N LEU A 10 0.32 0.95 5.78
CA LEU A 10 1.77 0.94 5.62
C LEU A 10 2.34 2.14 6.37
N PHE A 11 3.14 1.89 7.41
CA PHE A 11 3.77 2.93 8.22
C PHE A 11 5.14 3.26 7.65
N SER A 12 5.42 4.54 7.47
CA SER A 12 6.75 5.01 7.10
C SER A 12 7.72 4.78 8.27
N GLU A 13 8.95 4.37 7.96
CA GLU A 13 9.94 4.03 8.99
C GLU A 13 10.54 5.27 9.68
N LYS A 14 10.78 6.37 8.93
CA LYS A 14 11.46 7.57 9.45
C LYS A 14 10.55 8.81 9.47
N SER A 15 9.25 8.65 9.28
CA SER A 15 8.29 9.75 9.33
C SER A 15 6.99 9.35 10.04
N ASN A 16 6.24 10.35 10.48
CA ASN A 16 4.94 10.18 11.12
C ASN A 16 3.80 10.08 10.09
N ILE A 17 4.07 9.45 8.95
CA ILE A 17 3.10 9.28 7.86
C ILE A 17 2.81 7.79 7.66
N ALA A 18 1.54 7.47 7.42
CA ALA A 18 1.13 6.16 6.95
C ALA A 18 0.29 6.27 5.67
N ALA A 19 0.43 5.28 4.79
CA ALA A 19 -0.48 5.07 3.67
C ALA A 19 -1.58 4.11 4.10
N VAL A 20 -2.84 4.50 3.87
CA VAL A 20 -4.01 3.67 4.20
C VAL A 20 -4.71 3.28 2.91
N LEU A 21 -4.69 1.98 2.62
CA LEU A 21 -5.35 1.35 1.49
C LEU A 21 -6.68 0.78 1.97
N ARG A 22 -7.79 1.43 1.60
CA ARG A 22 -9.14 0.93 1.89
C ARG A 22 -9.71 0.25 0.65
N ARG A 23 -9.99 -1.05 0.75
CA ARG A 23 -10.66 -1.85 -0.28
C ARG A 23 -12.17 -1.77 -0.15
N GLY A 24 -12.87 -1.45 -1.22
CA GLY A 24 -14.32 -1.42 -1.31
C GLY A 24 -14.82 -0.14 -1.95
N PRO A 25 -16.06 -0.12 -2.50
CA PRO A 25 -16.90 -1.29 -2.75
C PRO A 25 -16.28 -2.18 -3.86
N THR A 26 -16.51 -3.50 -3.81
CA THR A 26 -16.01 -4.47 -4.82
C THR A 26 -14.47 -4.52 -4.98
N ARG A 27 -13.93 -4.09 -6.13
CA ARG A 27 -12.50 -3.98 -6.49
C ARG A 27 -12.02 -2.52 -6.49
N TRP A 28 -12.73 -1.61 -5.84
CA TRP A 28 -12.23 -0.25 -5.65
C TRP A 28 -11.24 -0.21 -4.50
N TYR A 29 -10.21 0.62 -4.65
CA TYR A 29 -9.29 0.99 -3.59
C TYR A 29 -9.26 2.50 -3.47
N HIS A 30 -9.31 2.98 -2.23
CA HIS A 30 -9.03 4.37 -1.87
C HIS A 30 -7.68 4.44 -1.18
N LEU A 31 -6.81 5.32 -1.68
CA LEU A 31 -5.56 5.66 -1.00
C LEU A 31 -5.78 6.93 -0.18
N MET A 32 -5.40 6.87 1.09
CA MET A 32 -5.35 8.03 1.98
C MET A 32 -3.95 8.15 2.58
N LYS A 33 -3.55 9.37 2.89
CA LYS A 33 -2.43 9.66 3.78
C LYS A 33 -2.99 9.82 5.19
N TRP A 34 -2.34 9.22 6.17
CA TRP A 34 -2.60 9.47 7.58
C TRP A 34 -1.38 10.18 8.18
N ASP A 35 -1.56 11.40 8.65
CA ASP A 35 -0.57 12.11 9.46
C ASP A 35 -0.75 11.74 10.94
N LEU A 36 0.23 11.06 11.50
CA LEU A 36 0.21 10.54 12.88
C LEU A 36 0.50 11.65 13.92
N ASN A 37 1.01 12.82 13.51
CA ASN A 37 1.17 13.96 14.41
C ASN A 37 -0.16 14.65 14.67
N THR A 38 -0.89 14.95 13.59
CA THR A 38 -2.17 15.67 13.67
C THR A 38 -3.36 14.73 13.84
N ASN A 39 -3.14 13.43 13.62
CA ASN A 39 -4.18 12.41 13.55
C ASN A 39 -5.23 12.70 12.45
N GLU A 40 -4.79 13.25 11.31
CA GLU A 40 -5.67 13.60 10.20
C GLU A 40 -5.50 12.65 9.02
N PHE A 41 -6.62 12.37 8.36
CA PHE A 41 -6.65 11.68 7.07
C PHE A 41 -6.75 12.68 5.93
N ILE A 42 -5.82 12.61 4.99
CA ILE A 42 -5.91 13.29 3.71
C ILE A 42 -6.37 12.28 2.67
N HIS A 43 -7.60 12.45 2.19
CA HIS A 43 -8.19 11.57 1.19
C HIS A 43 -7.62 11.82 -0.20
N GLY A 44 -7.26 10.73 -0.87
CA GLY A 44 -6.64 10.77 -2.18
C GLY A 44 -7.44 10.07 -3.27
N SER A 45 -6.71 9.54 -4.24
CA SER A 45 -7.30 8.98 -5.45
C SER A 45 -7.95 7.62 -5.23
N TRP A 46 -8.91 7.32 -6.11
CA TRP A 46 -9.56 6.02 -6.20
C TRP A 46 -9.06 5.25 -7.41
N ILE A 47 -8.91 3.94 -7.29
CA ILE A 47 -8.59 3.06 -8.41
C ILE A 47 -9.43 1.79 -8.38
N LYS A 48 -9.91 1.36 -9.56
CA LYS A 48 -10.60 0.08 -9.74
C LYS A 48 -9.60 -0.96 -10.23
N ALA A 49 -9.05 -1.75 -9.29
CA ALA A 49 -8.04 -2.78 -9.54
C ALA A 49 -8.01 -3.79 -8.37
N ARG A 50 -7.30 -4.91 -8.53
CA ARG A 50 -6.86 -5.72 -7.38
C ARG A 50 -5.48 -5.23 -6.97
N ILE A 51 -5.36 -4.67 -5.77
CA ILE A 51 -4.04 -4.37 -5.17
C ILE A 51 -3.59 -5.60 -4.39
N TYR A 52 -2.30 -5.90 -4.46
CA TYR A 52 -1.63 -6.91 -3.62
C TYR A 52 -0.94 -6.19 -2.48
N GLU A 53 -1.69 -5.97 -1.40
CA GLU A 53 -1.30 -5.11 -0.30
C GLU A 53 0.02 -5.56 0.34
N GLU A 54 0.23 -6.87 0.46
CA GLU A 54 1.45 -7.49 1.00
C GLU A 54 2.71 -7.25 0.16
N LYS A 55 2.53 -6.82 -1.09
CA LYS A 55 3.59 -6.50 -2.05
C LYS A 55 3.86 -4.99 -2.16
N CYS A 56 3.07 -4.18 -1.46
CA CYS A 56 3.22 -2.73 -1.43
C CYS A 56 4.20 -2.32 -0.34
N ASP A 57 4.70 -1.09 -0.43
CA ASP A 57 5.56 -0.50 0.59
C ASP A 57 5.52 1.03 0.54
N ILE A 58 5.89 1.69 1.63
CA ILE A 58 5.92 3.16 1.75
C ILE A 58 7.36 3.63 1.94
N SER A 59 7.71 4.77 1.35
CA SER A 59 9.06 5.33 1.50
C SER A 59 9.38 5.71 2.95
N PHE A 60 10.67 5.74 3.26
CA PHE A 60 11.18 6.08 4.60
C PHE A 60 10.74 7.47 5.06
N ASP A 61 10.50 8.40 4.14
CA ASP A 61 10.01 9.76 4.41
C ASP A 61 8.48 9.91 4.26
N GLY A 62 7.79 8.82 3.90
CA GLY A 62 6.33 8.76 3.81
C GLY A 62 5.73 9.46 2.59
N ARG A 63 6.55 9.91 1.63
CA ARG A 63 6.10 10.65 0.45
C ARG A 63 5.61 9.74 -0.68
N TYR A 64 6.21 8.56 -0.82
CA TYR A 64 5.99 7.70 -1.96
C TYR A 64 5.42 6.35 -1.56
N LEU A 65 4.56 5.81 -2.44
CA LEU A 65 4.01 4.47 -2.35
C LEU A 65 4.55 3.64 -3.52
N LEU A 66 5.09 2.47 -3.20
CA LEU A 66 5.34 1.42 -4.17
C LEU A 66 4.19 0.42 -4.07
N TYR A 67 3.46 0.17 -5.14
CA TYR A 67 2.28 -0.70 -5.11
C TYR A 67 2.24 -1.65 -6.29
N SER A 68 1.76 -2.86 -6.05
CA SER A 68 1.51 -3.87 -7.06
C SER A 68 0.03 -4.05 -7.27
N LEU A 69 -0.40 -4.06 -8.53
CA LEU A 69 -1.81 -4.27 -8.86
C LEU A 69 -2.02 -5.14 -10.09
N HIS A 70 -3.24 -5.65 -10.19
CA HIS A 70 -3.79 -6.29 -11.37
C HIS A 70 -5.08 -5.58 -11.80
N LYS A 71 -5.12 -5.20 -13.08
CA LYS A 71 -6.21 -4.52 -13.75
C LYS A 71 -6.42 -5.16 -15.13
N GLY A 72 -7.13 -6.28 -15.16
CA GLY A 72 -7.40 -7.06 -16.38
C GLY A 72 -7.99 -6.28 -17.57
N SER A 73 -8.60 -5.11 -17.36
CA SER A 73 -9.05 -4.25 -18.47
C SER A 73 -7.91 -3.64 -19.29
N LEU A 74 -6.66 -3.75 -18.82
CA LEU A 74 -5.45 -3.28 -19.51
C LEU A 74 -4.72 -4.42 -20.24
N LEU A 75 -5.27 -5.64 -20.24
CA LEU A 75 -4.70 -6.74 -21.01
C LEU A 75 -4.58 -6.35 -22.49
N GLY A 76 -3.40 -6.59 -23.08
CA GLY A 76 -3.10 -6.23 -24.46
C GLY A 76 -2.59 -4.79 -24.67
N THR A 77 -2.52 -3.97 -23.62
CA THR A 77 -1.81 -2.67 -23.65
C THR A 77 -0.34 -2.82 -23.27
N ASP A 78 0.46 -1.78 -23.49
CA ASP A 78 1.86 -1.70 -23.06
C ASP A 78 2.04 -1.63 -21.53
N TYR A 79 0.99 -1.32 -20.77
CA TYR A 79 0.93 -1.48 -19.31
C TYR A 79 0.79 -2.94 -18.87
N THR A 80 0.34 -3.82 -19.78
CA THR A 80 -0.13 -5.18 -19.49
C THR A 80 -1.30 -5.21 -18.48
N ASP A 81 -1.74 -6.39 -18.06
CA ASP A 81 -2.84 -6.54 -17.10
C ASP A 81 -2.41 -6.35 -15.63
N SER A 82 -1.12 -6.27 -15.34
CA SER A 82 -0.56 -6.19 -14.00
C SER A 82 0.77 -5.47 -14.01
N TYR A 83 1.03 -4.67 -12.98
CA TYR A 83 2.26 -3.89 -12.89
C TYR A 83 2.56 -3.51 -11.45
N THR A 84 3.80 -3.07 -11.25
CA THR A 84 4.23 -2.34 -10.06
C THR A 84 4.43 -0.89 -10.42
N ALA A 85 4.03 0.01 -9.55
CA ALA A 85 4.19 1.44 -9.77
C ALA A 85 4.65 2.14 -8.50
N LEU A 86 5.40 3.21 -8.72
CA LEU A 86 5.76 4.20 -7.72
C LEU A 86 4.85 5.41 -7.91
N SER A 87 4.25 5.93 -6.84
CA SER A 87 3.47 7.16 -6.87
C SER A 87 3.73 8.03 -5.65
N GLU A 88 3.34 9.29 -5.73
CA GLU A 88 3.28 10.18 -4.56
C GLU A 88 1.97 9.95 -3.80
N ILE A 89 2.05 9.83 -2.48
CA ILE A 89 0.88 9.67 -1.62
C ILE A 89 0.16 11.03 -1.48
N PRO A 90 -1.19 11.10 -1.60
CA PRO A 90 -2.15 9.99 -1.64
C PRO A 90 -2.72 9.69 -3.04
N SER A 91 -1.89 9.65 -4.08
CA SER A 91 -2.31 9.36 -5.46
C SER A 91 -1.84 7.98 -5.95
N PHE A 92 -2.65 7.32 -6.79
CA PHE A 92 -2.26 6.15 -7.60
C PHE A 92 -1.76 6.55 -8.99
N THR A 93 -1.45 7.82 -9.21
CA THR A 93 -0.84 8.28 -10.45
C THR A 93 0.61 7.83 -10.47
N ALA A 94 0.94 6.94 -11.40
CA ALA A 94 2.28 6.37 -11.50
C ALA A 94 3.29 7.44 -11.95
N LEU A 95 4.37 7.55 -11.20
CA LEU A 95 5.59 8.30 -11.55
C LEU A 95 6.56 7.38 -12.31
N ALA A 96 6.73 6.17 -11.77
CA ALA A 96 7.43 5.05 -12.39
C ALA A 96 6.52 3.82 -12.46
N LEU A 97 6.64 3.01 -13.51
CA LEU A 97 5.81 1.80 -13.69
C LEU A 97 6.60 0.67 -14.35
N TRP A 98 6.49 -0.54 -13.81
CA TRP A 98 7.09 -1.77 -14.33
C TRP A 98 5.99 -2.74 -14.77
N PRO A 99 5.71 -2.87 -16.09
CA PRO A 99 4.71 -3.80 -16.60
C PRO A 99 5.12 -5.25 -16.33
N GLN A 100 4.18 -6.06 -15.88
CA GLN A 100 4.47 -7.42 -15.42
C GLN A 100 3.73 -8.52 -16.20
N GLY A 101 2.50 -8.27 -16.64
CA GLY A 101 1.70 -9.26 -17.39
C GLY A 101 1.40 -10.55 -16.63
N SER A 102 1.70 -10.60 -15.32
CA SER A 102 1.36 -11.69 -14.42
C SER A 102 1.34 -11.20 -12.97
N THR A 103 0.62 -11.94 -12.12
CA THR A 103 0.47 -11.61 -10.69
C THR A 103 1.36 -12.44 -9.77
N TYR A 104 2.21 -13.31 -10.35
CA TYR A 104 3.16 -14.14 -9.61
C TYR A 104 4.31 -13.29 -9.02
N LEU A 105 4.72 -12.25 -9.72
CA LEU A 105 5.76 -11.29 -9.33
C LEU A 105 5.15 -9.92 -8.98
N GLY A 106 5.96 -8.87 -9.03
CA GLY A 106 5.57 -7.52 -8.72
C GLY A 106 5.65 -7.18 -7.25
N GLY A 107 5.49 -5.90 -6.97
CA GLY A 107 5.79 -5.27 -5.70
C GLY A 107 7.26 -4.91 -5.58
N GLY A 108 7.62 -4.55 -4.36
CA GLY A 108 8.99 -4.23 -4.01
C GLY A 108 9.08 -3.61 -2.62
N ARG A 109 10.26 -3.13 -2.26
CA ARG A 109 10.54 -2.52 -0.96
C ARG A 109 11.35 -1.26 -1.13
N PHE A 110 11.11 -0.30 -0.25
CA PHE A 110 12.10 0.71 0.04
C PHE A 110 13.12 0.07 0.98
N LEU A 111 14.37 -0.01 0.53
CA LEU A 111 15.44 -0.68 1.27
C LEU A 111 16.32 0.32 2.03
N ASP A 112 16.32 1.58 1.56
CA ASP A 112 16.98 2.72 2.21
C ASP A 112 16.33 4.02 1.69
N LYS A 113 16.80 5.17 2.20
CA LYS A 113 16.38 6.53 1.82
C LYS A 113 16.37 6.78 0.31
N ASN A 114 17.27 6.13 -0.44
CA ASN A 114 17.48 6.33 -1.88
C ASN A 114 17.50 4.99 -2.65
N LEU A 115 17.05 3.88 -2.07
CA LEU A 115 17.12 2.56 -2.72
C LEU A 115 15.75 1.89 -2.75
N ILE A 116 15.29 1.53 -3.95
CA ILE A 116 14.10 0.70 -4.18
C ILE A 116 14.53 -0.66 -4.75
N GLY A 117 14.06 -1.73 -4.12
CA GLY A 117 14.08 -3.05 -4.70
C GLY A 117 12.73 -3.37 -5.35
N VAL A 118 12.72 -3.80 -6.61
CA VAL A 118 11.49 -4.25 -7.31
C VAL A 118 11.58 -5.76 -7.58
N TYR A 119 10.50 -6.49 -7.30
CA TYR A 119 10.40 -7.91 -7.64
C TYR A 119 10.01 -8.06 -9.12
N ALA A 120 11.01 -8.23 -9.99
CA ALA A 120 10.81 -8.47 -11.41
C ALA A 120 11.83 -9.50 -11.93
N LEU A 121 11.47 -10.36 -12.87
CA LEU A 121 12.47 -11.19 -13.56
C LEU A 121 13.19 -10.37 -14.63
N PRO A 122 14.44 -10.72 -14.99
CA PRO A 122 15.23 -9.99 -15.98
C PRO A 122 14.59 -9.84 -17.37
N PHE A 123 13.63 -10.69 -17.71
CA PHE A 123 12.88 -10.65 -18.98
C PHE A 123 11.54 -9.92 -18.89
N MET A 124 11.16 -9.44 -17.70
CA MET A 124 9.98 -8.59 -17.55
C MET A 124 10.23 -7.24 -18.21
N TYR A 125 9.17 -6.58 -18.65
CA TYR A 125 9.27 -5.38 -19.46
C TYR A 125 10.12 -4.30 -18.76
N PRO A 126 10.90 -3.54 -19.54
CA PRO A 126 11.58 -2.37 -18.99
C PRO A 126 10.56 -1.42 -18.38
N ILE A 127 11.06 -0.51 -17.55
CA ILE A 127 10.25 0.60 -17.03
C ILE A 127 9.45 1.24 -18.18
N HIS A 128 8.16 1.42 -17.94
CA HIS A 128 7.21 1.88 -18.95
C HIS A 128 7.66 3.23 -19.51
N HIS A 129 7.61 3.37 -20.83
CA HIS A 129 8.27 4.49 -21.52
C HIS A 129 7.74 5.87 -21.10
N SER A 130 6.44 5.97 -20.76
CA SER A 130 5.79 7.19 -20.25
C SER A 130 5.91 7.42 -18.73
N HIS A 131 6.43 6.45 -17.96
CA HIS A 131 6.46 6.49 -16.49
C HIS A 131 7.85 6.08 -16.01
N LYS A 132 8.80 7.01 -16.11
CA LYS A 132 10.22 6.78 -15.82
C LYS A 132 10.74 7.52 -14.59
N ASP A 133 9.92 8.35 -13.95
CA ASP A 133 10.38 9.17 -12.83
C ASP A 133 10.45 8.35 -11.56
N VAL A 134 11.63 7.79 -11.30
CA VAL A 134 11.94 7.05 -10.07
C VAL A 134 12.35 7.98 -8.93
N LYS A 135 12.17 9.30 -9.05
CA LYS A 135 12.44 10.29 -7.97
C LYS A 135 13.86 10.26 -7.40
N GLY A 136 14.83 9.84 -8.21
CA GLY A 136 16.24 9.72 -7.80
C GLY A 136 16.57 8.48 -6.97
N TYR A 137 15.64 7.54 -6.82
CA TYR A 137 15.94 6.24 -6.21
C TYR A 137 16.81 5.40 -7.15
N GLU A 138 17.84 4.79 -6.58
CA GLU A 138 18.55 3.66 -7.19
C GLU A 138 17.62 2.44 -7.21
N LEU A 139 17.74 1.63 -8.27
CA LEU A 139 16.92 0.44 -8.46
C LEU A 139 17.78 -0.81 -8.35
N ILE A 140 17.32 -1.76 -7.55
CA ILE A 140 17.83 -3.14 -7.60
C ILE A 140 16.70 -4.12 -7.88
N ASN A 141 17.10 -5.26 -8.42
CA ASN A 141 16.19 -6.38 -8.62
C ASN A 141 16.18 -7.26 -7.36
N LEU A 142 15.00 -7.49 -6.79
CA LEU A 142 14.84 -8.38 -5.64
C LEU A 142 14.63 -9.83 -6.10
N ASN A 143 15.41 -10.75 -5.53
CA ASN A 143 15.19 -12.18 -5.67
C ASN A 143 14.11 -12.68 -4.68
N TRP A 144 13.55 -13.86 -4.94
CA TRP A 144 12.32 -14.42 -4.36
C TRP A 144 12.29 -14.64 -2.83
N THR A 145 13.26 -14.16 -2.06
CA THR A 145 13.31 -14.35 -0.61
C THR A 145 12.32 -13.43 0.09
N ILE A 146 11.07 -13.90 0.12
CA ILE A 146 9.94 -13.63 1.01
C ILE A 146 10.20 -12.54 2.06
N ASP A 147 10.09 -11.28 1.65
CA ASP A 147 9.99 -10.15 2.59
C ASP A 147 8.61 -9.50 2.46
N ARG A 148 7.56 -10.32 2.48
CA ARG A 148 6.17 -9.84 2.51
C ARG A 148 5.92 -9.20 3.86
N HIS A 149 5.26 -8.04 3.89
CA HIS A 149 4.78 -7.46 5.14
C HIS A 149 3.97 -8.53 5.87
N LYS A 150 4.43 -8.93 7.05
CA LYS A 150 3.69 -9.84 7.92
C LYS A 150 2.64 -9.01 8.62
N ASP A 151 1.37 -9.38 8.45
CA ASP A 151 0.31 -8.77 9.22
C ASP A 151 0.52 -9.10 10.70
N GLU A 152 0.73 -8.05 11.48
CA GLU A 152 0.65 -8.14 12.92
C GLU A 152 -0.84 -8.33 13.29
N ASN A 153 -1.12 -9.27 14.19
CA ASN A 153 -2.46 -9.60 14.65
C ASN A 153 -2.42 -9.89 16.14
N ILE A 154 -2.00 -8.88 16.90
CA ILE A 154 -1.81 -8.99 18.35
C ILE A 154 -3.13 -9.10 19.12
N LEU A 155 -4.24 -8.60 18.56
CA LEU A 155 -5.57 -8.66 19.16
C LEU A 155 -6.43 -9.74 18.51
N LEU A 156 -6.97 -10.61 19.35
CA LEU A 156 -7.94 -11.62 18.93
C LEU A 156 -9.18 -10.93 18.35
N ASN A 157 -9.74 -11.51 17.30
CA ASN A 157 -10.93 -11.02 16.57
C ASN A 157 -10.77 -9.74 15.74
N ALA A 158 -9.75 -8.90 15.93
CA ALA A 158 -9.46 -7.78 15.02
C ALA A 158 -9.10 -8.26 13.61
N ASP A 159 -9.57 -7.59 12.56
CA ASP A 159 -9.19 -7.91 11.17
C ASP A 159 -7.70 -7.70 10.92
N TRP A 160 -7.11 -6.74 11.64
CA TRP A 160 -5.69 -6.47 11.69
C TRP A 160 -5.38 -5.69 12.97
N SER A 161 -4.21 -5.88 13.58
CA SER A 161 -3.80 -5.08 14.75
C SER A 161 -2.30 -5.03 14.96
N LYS A 162 -1.79 -3.86 15.34
CA LYS A 162 -0.35 -3.62 15.51
C LYS A 162 -0.05 -2.86 16.79
N GLN A 163 1.06 -3.22 17.44
CA GLN A 163 1.65 -2.41 18.50
C GLN A 163 2.44 -1.26 17.86
N VAL A 164 2.08 -0.02 18.17
CA VAL A 164 2.75 1.17 17.62
C VAL A 164 3.79 1.73 18.61
N SER A 165 3.47 1.68 19.90
CA SER A 165 4.38 2.02 21.00
C SER A 165 4.00 1.21 22.24
N LYS A 166 4.77 1.24 23.32
CA LYS A 166 4.49 0.46 24.55
C LYS A 166 3.03 0.56 25.03
N ASN A 167 2.40 1.74 24.91
CA ASN A 167 1.06 2.00 25.44
C ASN A 167 0.01 2.25 24.35
N LYS A 168 0.37 2.11 23.06
CA LYS A 168 -0.52 2.42 21.93
C LYS A 168 -0.57 1.26 20.94
N GLN A 169 -1.79 0.81 20.67
CA GLN A 169 -2.09 -0.16 19.62
C GLN A 169 -3.09 0.42 18.63
N ILE A 170 -3.04 -0.09 17.41
CA ILE A 170 -4.05 0.17 16.39
C ILE A 170 -4.75 -1.16 16.12
N ALA A 171 -6.08 -1.12 16.06
CA ALA A 171 -6.90 -2.26 15.69
C ALA A 171 -7.89 -1.88 14.61
N ILE A 172 -8.13 -2.80 13.69
CA ILE A 172 -9.08 -2.64 12.60
C ILE A 172 -10.21 -3.65 12.78
N PHE A 173 -11.44 -3.15 12.73
CA PHE A 173 -12.65 -3.96 12.65
C PHE A 173 -13.47 -3.48 11.47
N GLU A 174 -13.55 -4.30 10.43
CA GLU A 174 -14.11 -3.98 9.14
C GLU A 174 -13.51 -2.71 8.49
N TYR A 175 -14.27 -1.61 8.53
CA TYR A 175 -13.88 -0.30 8.00
C TYR A 175 -13.54 0.72 9.10
N LYS A 176 -13.48 0.27 10.36
CA LYS A 176 -13.27 1.13 11.51
C LYS A 176 -11.87 0.92 12.06
N ILE A 177 -11.17 2.03 12.26
CA ILE A 177 -9.85 2.07 12.87
C ILE A 177 -10.03 2.53 14.31
N TYR A 178 -9.49 1.75 15.25
CA TYR A 178 -9.49 2.06 16.67
C TYR A 178 -8.05 2.31 17.13
N ILE A 179 -7.90 3.32 17.97
CA ILE A 179 -6.69 3.52 18.77
C ILE A 179 -6.97 2.97 20.15
N ILE A 180 -6.10 2.08 20.62
CA ILE A 180 -6.20 1.47 21.95
C ILE A 180 -5.03 1.98 22.77
N GLU A 181 -5.35 2.74 23.82
CA GLU A 181 -4.38 3.29 24.76
C GLU A 181 -4.83 3.01 26.20
N ASN A 182 -3.92 2.49 27.03
CA ASN A 182 -4.21 2.11 28.42
C ASN A 182 -5.49 1.25 28.56
N ASP A 183 -5.59 0.21 27.71
CA ASP A 183 -6.73 -0.72 27.62
C ASP A 183 -8.08 -0.09 27.24
N LYS A 184 -8.10 1.18 26.82
CA LYS A 184 -9.29 1.86 26.29
C LYS A 184 -9.23 1.93 24.78
N ALA A 185 -10.20 1.29 24.12
CA ALA A 185 -10.39 1.39 22.69
C ALA A 185 -11.25 2.62 22.35
N VAL A 186 -10.72 3.54 21.56
CA VAL A 186 -11.44 4.69 21.03
C VAL A 186 -11.58 4.52 19.52
N LEU A 187 -12.81 4.66 19.01
CA LEU A 187 -13.04 4.72 17.57
C LEU A 187 -12.33 5.97 17.05
N PHE A 188 -11.32 5.75 16.22
CA PHE A 188 -10.49 6.82 15.69
C PHE A 188 -11.02 7.30 14.34
N GLN A 189 -11.33 6.37 13.43
CA GLN A 189 -11.86 6.71 12.12
C GLN A 189 -12.86 5.65 11.63
N ASP A 190 -13.99 6.09 11.08
CA ASP A 190 -14.96 5.24 10.40
C ASP A 190 -14.91 5.48 8.88
N LEU A 191 -14.49 4.47 8.12
CA LEU A 191 -14.33 4.52 6.66
C LEU A 191 -15.44 3.74 5.92
N THR A 192 -16.55 3.45 6.59
CA THR A 192 -17.63 2.61 6.05
C THR A 192 -18.28 3.24 4.83
N ASN A 193 -18.64 4.53 4.91
CA ASN A 193 -19.47 5.22 3.91
C ASN A 193 -18.65 5.91 2.81
N LEU A 194 -17.40 5.48 2.58
CA LEU A 194 -16.59 5.99 1.49
C LEU A 194 -16.96 5.35 0.16
N HIS A 195 -17.14 6.19 -0.85
CA HIS A 195 -17.49 5.79 -2.21
C HIS A 195 -16.55 6.44 -3.23
N PRO A 196 -16.21 5.72 -4.32
CA PRO A 196 -15.49 6.33 -5.43
C PRO A 196 -16.32 7.47 -6.03
N PRO A 197 -15.66 8.48 -6.63
CA PRO A 197 -16.34 9.51 -7.39
C PRO A 197 -17.22 8.89 -8.49
N LYS A 198 -18.34 9.56 -8.80
CA LYS A 198 -19.29 9.14 -9.83
C LYS A 198 -18.68 9.23 -11.23
#